data_AF-A0A7S0WCL7-F1
#
_entry.id   AF-A0A7S0WCL7-F1
#
_cell.length_a   1.000
_cell.length_b   1.000
_cell.length_c   1.000
_cell.angle_alpha   90.00
_cell.angle_beta   90.00
_cell.angle_gamma   90.00
#
_symmetry.space_group_name_H-M   'P 1'
#
loop_
_entity.id
_entity.type
_entity.pdbx_description
1 polymer ?
#
loop_
_entity_poly.entity_id
_entity_poly.type
_entity_poly.pdbx_seq_one_letter_code
_entity_poly.pdbx_strand_id
1 'polypeptide(L)'
;GDGGGPGVRDMAQSRTEVLTTGRIISACVVSGSAVGWLLLKATPRWPENSSVLQVLVPDPLVRPFVLAAPVLLAGHKLALDRGGKRSLAVMGQTAFGIGIAAACSFFIIRRDWKGSLPLHDTTNLPFGAFVGLMCFYHLAEWASVASYNPEVVSDDSFLTNERHFTAAMLFSLAEYFLQRAYAPSIKGWLPACALGLGGMLFGEVFRK
;
A
#
# COMPACT_ATOMS: atom_id res chain seq x y z
N GLY A 1 -44.11 -25.74 10.06
CA GLY A 1 -43.42 -24.81 9.15
C GLY A 1 -42.30 -24.21 9.94
N ASP A 2 -41.20 -24.94 10.02
CA ASP A 2 -40.14 -24.66 10.98
C ASP A 2 -39.14 -23.71 10.32
N GLY A 3 -39.45 -22.42 10.42
CA GLY A 3 -38.50 -21.34 10.20
C GLY A 3 -37.48 -21.32 11.33
N GLY A 4 -36.60 -22.33 11.37
CA GLY A 4 -35.41 -22.30 12.22
C GLY A 4 -34.49 -21.20 11.69
N GLY A 5 -34.60 -20.00 12.26
CA GLY A 5 -33.70 -18.90 11.95
C GLY A 5 -32.24 -19.33 12.09
N PRO A 6 -31.33 -18.78 11.29
CA PRO A 6 -29.90 -19.12 11.33
C PRO A 6 -29.43 -19.10 12.78
N GLY A 7 -28.96 -20.26 13.23
CA GLY A 7 -28.78 -20.53 14.65
C GLY A 7 -27.69 -19.63 15.22
N VAL A 8 -27.85 -19.23 16.49
CA VAL A 8 -26.84 -18.47 17.27
C VAL A 8 -25.41 -19.06 17.14
N ARG A 9 -25.30 -20.37 16.87
CA ARG A 9 -24.03 -21.07 16.61
C ARG A 9 -23.32 -20.59 15.34
N ASP A 10 -24.04 -20.29 14.26
CA ASP A 10 -23.46 -19.86 12.99
C ASP A 10 -22.84 -18.46 13.11
N MET A 11 -23.49 -17.57 13.87
CA MET A 11 -22.93 -16.24 14.16
C MET A 11 -21.66 -16.30 15.01
N ALA A 12 -21.58 -17.22 15.97
CA ALA A 12 -20.38 -17.39 16.80
C ALA A 12 -19.20 -17.89 15.96
N GLN A 13 -19.43 -18.87 15.08
CA GLN A 13 -18.41 -19.41 14.18
C GLN A 13 -17.89 -18.34 13.20
N SER A 14 -18.79 -17.58 12.57
CA SER A 14 -18.42 -16.48 11.68
C SER A 14 -17.51 -15.46 12.37
N ARG A 15 -17.84 -15.02 13.59
CA ARG A 15 -17.00 -14.09 14.35
C ARG A 15 -15.60 -14.63 14.63
N THR A 16 -15.47 -15.92 14.95
CA THR A 16 -14.15 -16.53 15.19
C THR A 16 -13.29 -16.62 13.93
N GLU A 17 -13.88 -16.89 12.77
CA GLU A 17 -13.18 -16.91 11.48
C GLU A 17 -12.67 -15.52 11.09
N VAL A 18 -13.46 -14.48 11.34
CA VAL A 18 -13.10 -13.08 11.08
C VAL A 18 -11.94 -12.64 11.96
N LEU A 19 -12.02 -12.91 13.26
CA LEU A 19 -10.95 -12.56 14.19
C LEU A 19 -9.65 -13.28 13.84
N THR A 20 -9.74 -14.54 13.39
CA THR A 20 -8.57 -15.31 12.94
C THR A 20 -7.99 -14.71 11.65
N THR A 21 -8.84 -14.38 10.68
CA THR A 21 -8.43 -13.75 9.42
C THR A 21 -7.78 -12.39 9.66
N GLY A 22 -8.38 -11.55 10.51
CA GLY A 22 -7.82 -10.27 10.92
C GLY A 22 -6.46 -10.38 11.60
N ARG A 23 -6.27 -11.39 12.47
CA ARG A 23 -4.96 -11.68 13.08
C ARG A 23 -3.91 -12.07 12.06
N ILE A 24 -4.25 -12.95 11.11
CA ILE A 24 -3.34 -13.37 10.04
C ILE A 24 -2.92 -12.17 9.20
N ILE A 25 -3.88 -11.36 8.77
CA ILE A 25 -3.62 -10.18 7.93
C ILE A 25 -2.79 -9.15 8.68
N SER A 26 -3.09 -8.88 9.95
CA SER A 26 -2.26 -8.02 10.79
C SER A 26 -0.82 -8.55 10.92
N ALA A 27 -0.65 -9.86 11.11
CA ALA A 27 0.67 -10.47 11.14
C ALA A 27 1.40 -10.35 9.79
N CYS A 28 0.70 -10.50 8.66
CA CYS A 28 1.24 -10.29 7.32
C CYS A 28 1.69 -8.84 7.10
N VAL A 29 0.90 -7.84 7.52
CA VAL A 29 1.29 -6.42 7.44
C VAL A 29 2.54 -6.15 8.27
N VAL A 30 2.58 -6.65 9.52
CA VAL A 30 3.72 -6.44 10.43
C VAL A 30 4.99 -7.11 9.91
N SER A 31 4.89 -8.36 9.46
CA SER A 31 6.01 -9.09 8.87
C SER A 31 6.49 -8.46 7.57
N GLY A 32 5.59 -8.01 6.69
CA GLY A 32 5.91 -7.24 5.50
C GLY A 32 6.66 -5.95 5.84
N SER A 33 6.19 -5.24 6.86
CA SER A 33 6.87 -4.02 7.35
C SER A 33 8.28 -4.31 7.85
N ALA A 34 8.46 -5.39 8.61
CA ALA A 34 9.77 -5.82 9.10
C ALA A 34 10.72 -6.23 7.96
N VAL A 35 10.22 -6.96 6.96
CA VAL A 35 11.00 -7.32 5.77
C VAL A 35 11.39 -6.09 4.97
N GLY A 36 10.44 -5.17 4.73
CA GLY A 36 10.73 -3.89 4.07
C GLY A 36 11.83 -3.12 4.78
N TRP A 37 11.79 -3.07 6.11
CA TRP A 37 12.86 -2.47 6.92
C TRP A 37 14.21 -3.16 6.76
N LEU A 38 14.23 -4.49 6.81
CA LEU A 38 15.46 -5.26 6.63
C LEU A 38 16.04 -5.08 5.22
N LEU A 39 15.21 -5.06 4.18
CA LEU A 39 15.63 -4.80 2.81
C LEU A 39 16.26 -3.42 2.67
N LEU A 40 15.68 -2.40 3.29
CA LEU A 40 16.23 -1.04 3.29
C LEU A 40 17.55 -0.92 4.06
N LYS A 41 17.78 -1.77 5.06
CA LYS A 41 19.07 -1.83 5.78
C LYS A 41 20.12 -2.66 5.06
N ALA A 42 19.69 -3.71 4.38
CA ALA A 42 20.55 -4.70 3.74
C ALA A 42 21.00 -4.27 2.34
N THR A 43 20.39 -3.27 1.73
CA THR A 43 20.79 -2.76 0.41
C THR A 43 22.25 -2.30 0.43
N PRO A 44 23.17 -3.03 -0.24
CA PRO A 44 24.54 -2.59 -0.38
C PRO A 44 24.57 -1.28 -1.19
N ARG A 45 25.65 -0.49 -1.05
CA ARG A 45 25.95 0.58 -2.02
C ARG A 45 26.03 -0.06 -3.41
N TRP A 46 24.99 0.11 -4.21
CA TRP A 46 24.87 -0.51 -5.52
C TRP A 46 25.98 0.03 -6.45
N PRO A 47 26.56 -0.81 -7.33
CA PRO A 47 27.58 -0.36 -8.26
C PRO A 47 27.03 0.77 -9.14
N GLU A 48 27.81 1.84 -9.29
CA GLU A 48 27.44 3.12 -9.91
C GLU A 48 27.08 3.05 -11.42
N ASN A 49 27.08 1.87 -12.04
CA ASN A 49 27.13 1.78 -13.51
C ASN A 49 25.80 1.45 -14.23
N SER A 50 24.63 1.47 -13.57
CA SER A 50 23.33 1.21 -14.23
C SER A 50 22.61 2.50 -14.64
N SER A 51 22.93 3.02 -15.83
CA SER A 51 22.54 4.35 -16.31
C SER A 51 21.02 4.62 -16.37
N VAL A 52 20.19 3.66 -16.81
CA VAL A 52 18.76 3.92 -17.04
C VAL A 52 17.95 3.94 -15.73
N LEU A 53 18.19 2.98 -14.83
CA LEU A 53 17.52 2.91 -13.53
C LEU A 53 17.94 4.05 -12.60
N GLN A 54 19.18 4.53 -12.70
CA GLN A 54 19.63 5.71 -11.96
C GLN A 54 18.94 6.99 -12.44
N VAL A 55 18.70 7.12 -13.75
CA VAL A 55 17.99 8.29 -14.30
C VAL A 55 16.52 8.27 -13.90
N LEU A 56 15.86 7.11 -13.97
CA LEU A 56 14.43 6.99 -13.67
C LEU A 56 14.11 6.96 -12.18
N VAL A 57 14.97 6.34 -11.38
CA VAL A 57 14.80 6.19 -9.92
C VAL A 57 16.11 6.58 -9.24
N PRO A 58 16.42 7.89 -9.19
CA PRO A 58 17.69 8.37 -8.67
C PRO A 58 17.87 8.00 -7.20
N ASP A 59 16.78 7.91 -6.44
CA ASP A 59 16.83 7.61 -5.02
C ASP A 59 17.07 6.12 -4.74
N PRO A 60 18.23 5.75 -4.15
CA PRO A 60 18.55 4.35 -3.85
C PRO A 60 17.59 3.69 -2.85
N LEU A 61 16.83 4.46 -2.06
CA LEU A 61 15.80 3.90 -1.16
C LEU A 61 14.51 3.53 -1.89
N VAL A 62 14.24 4.15 -3.03
CA VAL A 62 13.04 3.87 -3.84
C VAL A 62 13.31 2.73 -4.83
N ARG A 63 14.58 2.46 -5.19
CA ARG A 63 14.93 1.38 -6.12
C ARG A 63 14.47 -0.02 -5.69
N PRO A 64 14.64 -0.45 -4.41
CA PRO A 64 14.13 -1.74 -3.96
C PRO A 64 12.63 -1.86 -4.17
N PHE A 65 11.89 -0.75 -4.07
CA PHE A 65 10.44 -0.71 -4.29
C PHE A 65 10.08 -1.01 -5.75
N VAL A 66 10.73 -0.31 -6.67
CA VAL A 66 10.51 -0.49 -8.12
C VAL A 66 10.92 -1.89 -8.58
N LEU A 67 11.95 -2.47 -7.95
CA LEU A 67 12.44 -3.81 -8.28
C LEU A 67 11.64 -4.94 -7.61
N ALA A 68 11.13 -4.73 -6.39
CA ALA A 68 10.34 -5.73 -5.68
C ALA A 68 8.88 -5.78 -6.19
N ALA A 69 8.34 -4.65 -6.68
CA ALA A 69 6.95 -4.58 -7.12
C ALA A 69 6.58 -5.62 -8.19
N PRO A 70 7.38 -5.84 -9.27
CA PRO A 70 7.07 -6.89 -10.25
C PRO A 70 7.05 -8.30 -9.66
N VAL A 71 7.95 -8.61 -8.73
CA VAL A 71 8.02 -9.94 -8.08
C VAL A 71 6.81 -10.15 -7.18
N LEU A 72 6.43 -9.15 -6.40
CA LEU A 72 5.25 -9.19 -5.54
C LEU A 72 3.97 -9.32 -6.37
N LEU A 73 3.84 -8.56 -7.47
CA LEU A 73 2.72 -8.64 -8.40
C LEU A 73 2.62 -10.00 -9.09
N ALA A 74 3.75 -10.57 -9.54
CA ALA A 74 3.79 -11.88 -10.15
C ALA A 74 3.39 -12.99 -9.16
N GLY A 75 3.92 -12.93 -7.93
CA GLY A 75 3.51 -13.83 -6.86
C GLY A 75 2.02 -13.72 -6.56
N HIS A 76 1.49 -12.48 -6.51
CA HIS A 76 0.09 -12.22 -6.20
C HIS A 76 -0.83 -12.82 -7.26
N LYS A 77 -0.48 -12.62 -8.53
CA LYS A 77 -1.20 -13.20 -9.66
C LYS A 77 -1.19 -14.73 -9.61
N LEU A 78 -0.04 -15.34 -9.33
CA LEU A 78 0.06 -16.80 -9.17
C LEU A 78 -0.78 -17.33 -8.01
N ALA A 79 -0.86 -16.60 -6.91
CA ALA A 79 -1.70 -16.94 -5.78
C ALA A 79 -3.20 -16.84 -6.15
N LEU A 80 -3.59 -15.77 -6.86
CA LEU A 80 -4.95 -15.59 -7.39
C LEU A 80 -5.36 -16.73 -8.31
N ASP A 81 -4.49 -17.13 -9.24
CA ASP A 81 -4.75 -18.20 -10.20
C ASP A 81 -4.91 -19.57 -9.53
N ARG A 82 -4.29 -19.79 -8.36
CA ARG A 82 -4.33 -21.07 -7.63
C ARG A 82 -5.41 -21.17 -6.55
N GLY A 83 -5.62 -20.10 -5.80
CA GLY A 83 -6.47 -20.12 -4.59
C GLY A 83 -7.83 -19.46 -4.75
N GLY A 84 -8.03 -18.69 -5.83
CA GLY A 84 -9.18 -17.81 -5.96
C GLY A 84 -9.15 -16.64 -4.97
N LYS A 85 -10.04 -15.67 -5.17
CA LYS A 85 -10.03 -14.38 -4.47
C LYS A 85 -10.34 -14.45 -2.97
N ARG A 86 -10.92 -15.56 -2.49
CA ARG A 86 -11.25 -15.79 -1.07
C ARG A 86 -10.16 -16.54 -0.32
N SER A 87 -9.07 -16.91 -0.98
CA SER A 87 -7.97 -17.61 -0.32
C SER A 87 -7.27 -16.71 0.70
N LEU A 88 -7.13 -17.21 1.93
CA LEU A 88 -6.35 -16.57 2.98
C LEU A 88 -4.90 -16.30 2.56
N ALA A 89 -4.34 -17.17 1.72
CA ALA A 89 -2.98 -16.98 1.21
C ALA A 89 -2.87 -15.75 0.31
N VAL A 90 -3.88 -15.52 -0.55
CA VAL A 90 -3.95 -14.35 -1.44
C VAL A 90 -4.10 -13.08 -0.63
N MET A 91 -5.08 -13.03 0.28
CA MET A 91 -5.31 -11.86 1.13
C MET A 91 -4.09 -11.56 2.02
N GLY A 92 -3.46 -12.60 2.58
CA GLY A 92 -2.23 -12.47 3.36
C GLY A 92 -1.06 -11.92 2.54
N GLN A 93 -0.93 -12.34 1.28
CA GLN A 93 0.09 -11.81 0.38
C GLN A 93 -0.15 -10.33 0.01
N THR A 94 -1.39 -9.94 -0.27
CA THR A 94 -1.76 -8.53 -0.50
C THR A 94 -1.43 -7.68 0.70
N ALA A 95 -1.87 -8.10 1.88
CA ALA A 95 -1.59 -7.43 3.15
C ALA A 95 -0.09 -7.30 3.43
N PHE A 96 0.69 -8.36 3.16
CA PHE A 96 2.15 -8.34 3.27
C PHE A 96 2.78 -7.31 2.33
N GLY A 97 2.35 -7.26 1.06
CA GLY A 97 2.81 -6.26 0.09
C GLY A 97 2.50 -4.83 0.52
N ILE A 98 1.29 -4.59 1.04
CA ILE A 98 0.90 -3.28 1.59
C ILE A 98 1.77 -2.93 2.82
N GLY A 99 2.07 -3.88 3.69
CA GLY A 99 2.97 -3.69 4.82
C GLY A 99 4.38 -3.25 4.40
N ILE A 100 4.97 -3.90 3.39
CA ILE A 100 6.25 -3.47 2.82
C ILE A 100 6.17 -2.02 2.34
N ALA A 101 5.12 -1.67 1.59
CA ALA A 101 4.95 -0.33 1.04
C ALA A 101 4.76 0.75 2.11
N ALA A 102 3.98 0.46 3.15
CA ALA A 102 3.79 1.35 4.30
C ALA A 102 5.10 1.60 5.05
N ALA A 103 5.90 0.56 5.30
CA ALA A 103 7.21 0.72 5.94
C ALA A 103 8.15 1.60 5.09
N CYS A 104 8.23 1.35 3.78
CA CYS A 104 9.03 2.18 2.87
C CYS A 104 8.59 3.65 2.88
N SER A 105 7.28 3.89 2.81
CA SER A 105 6.71 5.24 2.96
C SER A 105 7.15 5.91 4.25
N PHE A 106 7.05 5.23 5.39
CA PHE A 106 7.48 5.74 6.68
C PHE A 106 8.97 6.10 6.70
N PHE A 107 9.84 5.26 6.11
CA PHE A 107 11.26 5.56 6.02
C PHE A 107 11.58 6.78 5.15
N ILE A 108 10.90 6.92 4.01
CA ILE A 108 11.04 8.08 3.14
C ILE A 108 10.67 9.35 3.90
N ILE A 109 9.50 9.35 4.55
CA ILE A 109 9.03 10.50 5.35
C ILE A 109 10.03 10.79 6.48
N ARG A 110 10.43 9.79 7.25
CA ARG A 110 11.35 9.96 8.38
C ARG A 110 12.71 10.53 7.96
N ARG A 111 13.26 10.08 6.83
CA ARG A 111 14.55 10.56 6.31
C ARG A 111 14.45 12.00 5.82
N ASP A 112 13.39 12.31 5.08
CA ASP A 112 13.26 13.59 4.37
C ASP A 112 12.62 14.68 5.26
N TRP A 113 12.00 14.30 6.38
CA TRP A 113 11.46 15.21 7.38
C TRP A 113 12.56 15.98 8.11
N LYS A 114 12.76 17.25 7.73
CA LYS A 114 13.73 18.16 8.35
C LYS A 114 13.14 19.06 9.45
N GLY A 115 11.90 18.81 9.88
CA GLY A 115 11.21 19.62 10.91
C GLY A 115 10.79 21.02 10.47
N SER A 116 11.20 21.46 9.27
CA SER A 116 10.70 22.66 8.59
C SER A 116 10.10 22.23 7.26
N LEU A 117 8.92 22.76 6.95
CA LEU A 117 8.25 22.55 5.68
C LEU A 117 8.54 23.78 4.79
N PRO A 118 9.57 23.74 3.94
CA PRO A 118 9.79 24.82 2.98
C PRO A 118 8.59 24.91 2.04
N LEU A 119 8.31 26.11 1.52
CA LEU A 119 7.22 26.32 0.56
C LEU A 119 7.37 25.44 -0.70
N HIS A 120 8.63 25.16 -1.07
CA HIS A 120 9.02 24.21 -2.11
C HIS A 120 9.85 23.08 -1.52
N ASP A 121 9.29 21.89 -1.48
CA ASP A 121 9.96 20.68 -1.06
C ASP A 121 10.54 19.90 -2.25
N THR A 122 11.86 19.86 -2.37
CA THR A 122 12.55 19.05 -3.41
C THR A 122 12.81 17.61 -2.97
N THR A 123 12.35 17.22 -1.78
CA THR A 123 12.56 15.88 -1.22
C THR A 123 11.54 14.87 -1.74
N ASN A 124 11.56 13.62 -1.25
CA ASN A 124 10.57 12.59 -1.60
C ASN A 124 9.40 12.53 -0.60
N LEU A 125 9.28 13.51 0.30
CA LEU A 125 8.26 13.49 1.34
C LEU A 125 6.83 13.44 0.78
N PRO A 126 6.46 14.18 -0.30
CA PRO A 126 5.13 14.05 -0.90
C PRO A 126 4.85 12.64 -1.43
N PHE A 127 5.85 11.98 -2.02
CA PHE A 127 5.73 10.60 -2.50
C PHE A 127 5.60 9.60 -1.36
N GLY A 128 6.41 9.77 -0.30
CA GLY A 128 6.28 8.99 0.92
C GLY A 128 4.88 9.10 1.50
N ALA A 129 4.37 10.32 1.67
CA ALA A 129 3.02 10.57 2.18
C ALA A 129 1.94 9.95 1.29
N PHE A 130 2.05 10.11 -0.04
CA PHE A 130 1.13 9.51 -1.01
C PHE A 130 1.08 7.98 -0.87
N VAL A 131 2.23 7.29 -0.94
CA VAL A 131 2.29 5.83 -0.81
C VAL A 131 1.74 5.37 0.53
N GLY A 132 2.05 6.08 1.62
CA GLY A 132 1.57 5.76 2.96
C GLY A 132 0.06 5.87 3.09
N LEU A 133 -0.54 6.95 2.57
CA LEU A 133 -1.99 7.12 2.53
C LEU A 133 -2.68 6.07 1.68
N MET A 134 -2.11 5.72 0.52
CA MET A 134 -2.66 4.64 -0.31
C MET A 134 -2.67 3.30 0.45
N CYS A 135 -1.58 2.99 1.17
CA CYS A 135 -1.52 1.78 2.01
C CYS A 135 -2.58 1.81 3.12
N PHE A 136 -2.74 2.96 3.79
CA PHE A 136 -3.75 3.15 4.83
C PHE A 136 -5.17 2.95 4.27
N TYR A 137 -5.49 3.60 3.16
CA TYR A 137 -6.79 3.50 2.50
C TYR A 137 -7.15 2.03 2.17
N HIS A 138 -6.25 1.30 1.51
CA HIS A 138 -6.52 -0.10 1.14
C HIS A 138 -6.70 -1.02 2.35
N LEU A 139 -5.90 -0.85 3.41
CA LEU A 139 -6.05 -1.62 4.64
C LEU A 139 -7.34 -1.27 5.37
N ALA A 140 -7.69 0.00 5.39
CA ALA A 140 -8.79 0.49 6.17
C ALA A 140 -10.14 0.22 5.47
N GLU A 141 -10.17 0.13 4.14
CA GLU A 141 -11.32 -0.41 3.40
C GLU A 141 -11.50 -1.90 3.72
N TRP A 142 -10.44 -2.70 3.58
CA TRP A 142 -10.50 -4.12 3.88
C TRP A 142 -10.98 -4.37 5.32
N ALA A 143 -10.46 -3.61 6.29
CA ALA A 143 -10.85 -3.71 7.69
C ALA A 143 -12.32 -3.32 7.92
N SER A 144 -12.83 -2.34 7.19
CA SER A 144 -14.25 -1.96 7.22
C SER A 144 -15.14 -3.11 6.73
N VAL A 145 -14.83 -3.67 5.55
CA VAL A 145 -15.58 -4.82 5.00
C VAL A 145 -15.53 -6.02 5.94
N ALA A 146 -14.34 -6.35 6.47
CA ALA A 146 -14.17 -7.45 7.41
C ALA A 146 -14.98 -7.25 8.71
N SER A 147 -15.20 -6.01 9.14
CA SER A 147 -15.94 -5.69 10.36
C SER A 147 -17.45 -5.73 10.17
N TYR A 148 -17.94 -5.23 9.03
CA TYR A 148 -19.38 -5.07 8.78
C TYR A 148 -20.00 -6.23 7.98
N ASN A 149 -19.28 -6.82 7.03
CA ASN A 149 -19.77 -7.88 6.14
C ASN A 149 -18.71 -8.98 5.96
N PRO A 150 -18.40 -9.73 7.02
CA PRO A 150 -17.30 -10.68 7.01
C PRO A 150 -17.46 -11.84 6.02
N GLU A 151 -18.69 -12.28 5.76
CA GLU A 151 -19.01 -13.38 4.86
C GLU A 151 -18.70 -13.09 3.38
N VAL A 152 -18.52 -11.81 3.01
CA VAL A 152 -18.18 -11.38 1.64
C VAL A 152 -16.73 -10.91 1.51
N VAL A 153 -15.95 -10.92 2.59
CA VAL A 153 -14.55 -10.44 2.55
C VAL A 153 -13.72 -11.27 1.59
N SER A 154 -12.94 -10.59 0.74
CA SER A 154 -12.08 -11.22 -0.25
C SER A 154 -10.91 -10.30 -0.61
N ASP A 155 -10.01 -10.73 -1.48
CA ASP A 155 -8.93 -9.89 -2.02
C ASP A 155 -9.47 -8.61 -2.70
N ASP A 156 -10.64 -8.68 -3.33
CA ASP A 156 -11.26 -7.50 -3.96
C ASP A 156 -11.64 -6.43 -2.91
N SER A 157 -11.82 -6.80 -1.64
CA SER A 157 -12.10 -5.87 -0.54
C SER A 157 -10.92 -4.95 -0.22
N PHE A 158 -9.70 -5.26 -0.68
CA PHE A 158 -8.59 -4.32 -0.63
C PHE A 158 -8.71 -3.22 -1.69
N LEU A 159 -9.59 -3.35 -2.70
CA LEU A 159 -9.71 -2.43 -3.85
C LEU A 159 -8.40 -2.25 -4.64
N THR A 160 -7.52 -3.25 -4.63
CA THR A 160 -6.23 -3.22 -5.35
C THR A 160 -6.29 -3.82 -6.75
N ASN A 161 -7.33 -4.60 -7.07
CA ASN A 161 -7.38 -5.44 -8.28
C ASN A 161 -8.15 -4.81 -9.47
N GLU A 162 -8.56 -3.56 -9.34
CA GLU A 162 -9.21 -2.80 -10.40
C GLU A 162 -8.19 -2.47 -11.51
N ARG A 163 -8.35 -3.05 -12.72
CA ARG A 163 -7.39 -2.86 -13.82
C ARG A 163 -7.17 -1.38 -14.16
N HIS A 164 -8.25 -0.60 -14.14
CA HIS A 164 -8.22 0.83 -14.40
C HIS A 164 -7.47 1.60 -13.31
N PHE A 165 -7.66 1.20 -12.05
CA PHE A 165 -6.95 1.78 -10.91
C PHE A 165 -5.45 1.51 -10.99
N THR A 166 -5.05 0.27 -11.30
CA THR A 166 -3.62 -0.07 -11.47
C THR A 166 -2.98 0.74 -12.58
N ALA A 167 -3.68 0.90 -13.72
CA ALA A 167 -3.17 1.75 -14.80
C ALA A 167 -3.03 3.22 -14.35
N ALA A 168 -4.05 3.79 -13.70
CA ALA A 168 -4.00 5.15 -13.18
C ALA A 168 -2.88 5.36 -12.16
N MET A 169 -2.65 4.37 -11.29
CA MET A 169 -1.53 4.36 -10.34
C MET A 169 -0.18 4.33 -11.06
N LEU A 170 -0.01 3.48 -12.06
CA LEU A 170 1.24 3.43 -12.83
C LEU A 170 1.50 4.75 -13.59
N PHE A 171 0.45 5.36 -14.15
CA PHE A 171 0.55 6.67 -14.79
C PHE A 171 0.89 7.77 -13.80
N SER A 172 0.28 7.81 -12.61
CA SER A 172 0.57 8.82 -11.59
C SER A 172 1.99 8.68 -11.03
N LEU A 173 2.47 7.45 -10.85
CA LEU A 173 3.85 7.16 -10.50
C LEU A 173 4.82 7.63 -11.59
N ALA A 174 4.56 7.26 -12.84
CA ALA A 174 5.38 7.69 -13.98
C ALA A 174 5.41 9.22 -14.11
N GLU A 175 4.25 9.87 -14.01
CA GLU A 175 4.13 11.32 -14.01
C GLU A 175 4.93 11.95 -12.86
N TYR A 176 4.83 11.40 -11.65
CA TYR A 176 5.59 11.88 -10.50
C TYR A 176 7.10 11.80 -10.75
N PHE A 177 7.62 10.68 -11.22
CA PHE A 177 9.05 10.51 -11.48
C PHE A 177 9.53 11.37 -12.65
N LEU A 178 8.75 11.50 -13.72
CA LEU A 178 9.07 12.39 -14.85
C LEU A 178 9.10 13.85 -14.40
N GLN A 179 8.07 14.33 -13.68
CA GLN A 179 8.06 15.70 -13.17
C GLN A 179 9.19 15.96 -12.17
N ARG A 180 9.53 14.98 -11.33
CA ARG A 180 10.69 15.09 -10.43
C ARG A 180 12.00 15.23 -11.20
N ALA A 181 12.16 14.50 -12.31
CA ALA A 181 13.38 14.53 -13.12
C ALA A 181 13.53 15.85 -13.91
N TYR A 182 12.44 16.36 -14.48
CA TYR A 182 12.49 17.50 -15.41
C TYR A 182 12.02 18.84 -14.81
N ALA A 183 11.18 18.83 -13.77
CA ALA A 183 10.55 20.03 -13.19
C ALA A 183 10.36 19.91 -11.66
N PRO A 184 11.44 19.76 -10.87
CA PRO A 184 11.34 19.51 -9.42
C PRO A 184 10.69 20.65 -8.62
N SER A 185 10.69 21.88 -9.15
CA SER A 185 10.07 23.04 -8.49
C SER A 185 8.54 22.93 -8.39
N ILE A 186 7.88 22.24 -9.34
CA ILE A 186 6.42 22.13 -9.40
C ILE A 186 5.89 21.15 -8.34
N LYS A 187 6.55 19.99 -8.16
CA LYS A 187 6.09 18.95 -7.23
C LYS A 187 6.26 19.30 -5.76
N GLY A 188 7.12 20.27 -5.44
CA GLY A 188 7.38 20.68 -4.07
C GLY A 188 6.38 21.65 -3.47
N TRP A 189 5.35 22.10 -4.20
CA TRP A 189 4.47 23.15 -3.74
C TRP A 189 3.59 22.67 -2.58
N LEU A 190 4.03 22.98 -1.36
CA LEU A 190 3.46 22.47 -0.12
C LEU A 190 1.94 22.72 0.02
N PRO A 191 1.38 23.89 -0.34
CA PRO A 191 -0.06 24.12 -0.27
C PRO A 191 -0.86 23.13 -1.14
N ALA A 192 -0.39 22.82 -2.35
CA ALA A 192 -1.05 21.82 -3.20
C ALA A 192 -0.97 20.42 -2.60
N CYS A 193 0.18 20.03 -2.04
CA CYS A 193 0.31 18.77 -1.32
C CYS A 193 -0.65 18.73 -0.12
N ALA A 194 -0.71 19.78 0.68
CA ALA A 194 -1.58 19.88 1.84
C ALA A 194 -3.07 19.82 1.46
N LEU A 195 -3.48 20.47 0.37
CA LEU A 195 -4.83 20.38 -0.17
C LEU A 195 -5.15 18.96 -0.64
N GLY A 196 -4.22 18.29 -1.32
CA GLY A 196 -4.38 16.90 -1.75
C GLY A 196 -4.54 15.95 -0.56
N LEU A 197 -3.66 16.06 0.44
CA LEU A 197 -3.74 15.27 1.67
C LEU A 197 -5.05 15.53 2.42
N GLY A 198 -5.43 16.80 2.56
CA GLY A 198 -6.68 17.21 3.20
C GLY A 198 -7.91 16.66 2.47
N GLY A 199 -7.92 16.73 1.14
CA GLY A 199 -8.98 16.15 0.31
C GLY A 199 -9.09 14.64 0.44
N MET A 200 -7.96 13.92 0.49
CA MET A 200 -7.96 12.47 0.72
C MET A 200 -8.50 12.10 2.11
N LEU A 201 -8.02 12.77 3.16
CA LEU A 201 -8.49 12.52 4.53
C LEU A 201 -9.97 12.86 4.69
N PHE A 202 -10.40 13.97 4.09
CA PHE A 202 -11.81 14.36 4.05
C PHE A 202 -12.66 13.28 3.36
N GLY A 203 -12.26 12.85 2.16
CA GLY A 203 -12.97 11.78 1.44
C GLY A 203 -13.04 10.48 2.22
N GLU A 204 -11.97 10.14 2.94
CA GLU A 204 -11.91 8.95 3.79
C GLU A 204 -12.87 9.01 4.99
N VAL A 205 -12.96 10.17 5.65
CA VAL A 205 -13.89 10.39 6.76
C VAL A 205 -15.34 10.33 6.29
N PHE A 206 -15.66 10.85 5.10
CA PHE A 206 -17.04 10.83 4.58
C PHE A 206 -17.47 9.47 4.04
N ARG A 207 -16.51 8.64 3.61
CA ARG A 207 -16.79 7.31 3.10
C ARG A 207 -17.14 6.32 4.21
N LYS A 208 -16.65 6.53 5.43
CA LYS A 208 -16.75 5.62 6.58
C LYS A 208 -17.73 6.11 7.63
#